data_AF-X0SDE0-F1
#
_entry.id   AF-X0SDE0-F1
#
_cell.length_a   1.000
_cell.length_b   1.000
_cell.length_c   1.000
_cell.angle_alpha   90.00
_cell.angle_beta   90.00
_cell.angle_gamma   90.00
#
_symmetry.space_group_name_H-M   'P 1'
#
loop_
_entity.id
_entity.type
_entity.pdbx_description
1 polymer ?
#
loop_
_entity_poly.entity_id
_entity_poly.type
_entity_poly.pdbx_seq_one_letter_code
_entity_poly.pdbx_strand_id
1 'polypeptide(L)'
;MMASKKAKDDVITFFDNLGERRFRDASRALQVLKKKSFGDPEFREGYLKGLEGLLLSARTGDERDFLNRAPFDPQSMKRYKKEFSEFVKNGIHSPFDVGFFLAWSDMVQYRLKPGKKD
;
A
#
# COMPACT_ATOMS: atom_id res chain seq x y z
N MET A 1 -7.95 15.67 -0.78
CA MET A 1 -8.58 15.23 -2.05
C MET A 1 -8.22 13.77 -2.26
N MET A 2 -9.19 12.87 -2.47
CA MET A 2 -8.91 11.45 -2.71
C MET A 2 -8.42 11.21 -4.14
N ALA A 3 -7.54 10.22 -4.33
CA ALA A 3 -7.09 9.78 -5.64
C ALA A 3 -8.28 9.47 -6.57
N SER A 4 -8.14 9.78 -7.86
CA SER A 4 -9.19 9.53 -8.86
C SER A 4 -9.57 8.05 -8.90
N LYS A 5 -10.80 7.72 -9.31
CA LYS A 5 -11.27 6.32 -9.45
C LYS A 5 -10.25 5.46 -10.22
N LYS A 6 -9.73 5.99 -11.34
CA LYS A 6 -8.69 5.36 -12.14
C LYS A 6 -7.39 5.12 -11.36
N ALA A 7 -6.99 6.03 -10.47
CA ALA A 7 -5.81 5.82 -9.63
C ALA A 7 -6.01 4.66 -8.65
N LYS A 8 -7.21 4.52 -8.08
CA LYS A 8 -7.56 3.39 -7.21
C LYS A 8 -7.53 2.06 -7.95
N ASP A 9 -8.06 2.00 -9.17
CA ASP A 9 -8.07 0.76 -9.98
C ASP A 9 -6.65 0.27 -10.31
N ASP A 10 -5.72 1.19 -10.61
CA ASP A 10 -4.31 0.84 -10.86
C ASP A 10 -3.58 0.41 -9.58
N VAL A 11 -3.97 0.94 -8.41
CA VAL A 11 -3.44 0.47 -7.11
C VAL A 11 -3.90 -0.96 -6.85
N ILE A 12 -5.15 -1.29 -7.14
CA ILE A 12 -5.66 -2.67 -7.06
C ILE A 12 -4.88 -3.57 -8.02
N THR A 13 -4.69 -3.14 -9.27
CA THR A 13 -3.90 -3.89 -10.27
C THR A 13 -2.46 -4.12 -9.81
N PHE A 14 -1.85 -3.13 -9.15
CA PHE A 14 -0.54 -3.29 -8.55
C PHE A 14 -0.55 -4.37 -7.46
N PHE A 15 -1.53 -4.35 -6.56
CA PHE A 15 -1.64 -5.35 -5.48
C PHE A 15 -1.97 -6.75 -5.98
N ASP A 16 -2.83 -6.91 -7.00
CA ASP A 16 -3.12 -8.20 -7.63
C ASP A 16 -1.81 -8.84 -8.15
N ASN A 17 -1.05 -8.08 -8.95
CA ASN A 17 0.23 -8.55 -9.50
C ASN A 17 1.28 -8.81 -8.41
N LEU A 18 1.31 -8.00 -7.36
CA LEU A 18 2.20 -8.20 -6.22
C LEU A 18 1.87 -9.50 -5.48
N GLY A 19 0.57 -9.74 -5.22
CA GLY A 19 0.07 -10.92 -4.55
C GLY A 19 0.34 -12.21 -5.31
N GLU A 20 0.24 -12.16 -6.64
CA GLU A 20 0.54 -13.27 -7.54
C GLU A 20 2.03 -13.39 -7.92
N ARG A 21 2.89 -12.59 -7.30
CA ARG A 21 4.35 -12.56 -7.56
C ARG A 21 4.69 -12.25 -9.04
N ARG A 22 3.79 -11.61 -9.77
CA ARG A 22 4.00 -11.08 -11.13
C ARG A 22 4.77 -9.77 -11.08
N PHE A 23 6.00 -9.80 -10.57
CA PHE A 23 6.77 -8.59 -10.22
C PHE A 23 7.05 -7.66 -11.40
N ARG A 24 7.20 -8.20 -12.61
CA ARG A 24 7.33 -7.39 -13.82
C ARG A 24 6.08 -6.57 -14.09
N ASP A 25 4.91 -7.17 -13.91
CA ASP A 25 3.61 -6.53 -14.12
C ASP A 25 3.30 -5.52 -13.00
N ALA A 26 3.60 -5.89 -11.74
CA ALA A 26 3.53 -4.98 -10.59
C ALA A 26 4.45 -3.75 -10.81
N SER A 27 5.67 -3.96 -11.33
CA SER A 27 6.57 -2.86 -11.66
C SER A 27 5.99 -1.94 -12.73
N ARG A 28 5.34 -2.50 -13.78
CA ARG A 28 4.67 -1.67 -14.80
C ARG A 28 3.52 -0.88 -14.21
N ALA A 29 2.66 -1.50 -13.39
CA ALA A 29 1.56 -0.82 -12.73
C ALA A 29 2.06 0.36 -11.86
N LEU A 30 3.16 0.16 -11.12
CA LEU A 30 3.79 1.22 -10.34
C LEU A 30 4.29 2.38 -11.21
N GLN A 31 4.86 2.10 -12.39
CA GLN A 31 5.26 3.15 -13.35
C GLN A 31 4.08 3.95 -13.89
N VAL A 32 2.90 3.33 -14.02
CA VAL A 32 1.66 4.05 -14.38
C VAL A 32 1.21 4.92 -13.21
N LEU A 33 1.23 4.40 -11.98
CA LEU A 33 0.88 5.14 -10.76
C LEU A 33 1.77 6.38 -10.56
N LYS A 34 3.07 6.29 -10.87
CA LYS A 34 3.99 7.43 -10.83
C LYS A 34 3.55 8.60 -11.72
N LYS A 35 2.77 8.35 -12.77
CA LYS A 35 2.25 9.40 -13.67
C LYS A 35 0.93 10.00 -13.19
N LYS A 36 0.34 9.48 -12.10
CA LYS A 36 -0.94 9.94 -11.58
C LYS A 36 -0.77 10.99 -10.49
N SER A 37 -1.78 11.85 -10.39
CA SER A 37 -1.93 12.77 -9.25
C SER A 37 -2.65 12.07 -8.11
N PHE A 38 -2.11 12.25 -6.91
CA PHE A 38 -2.71 11.84 -5.63
C PHE A 38 -3.10 13.06 -4.78
N GLY A 39 -3.23 14.23 -5.41
CA GLY A 39 -3.43 15.49 -4.71
C GLY A 39 -2.09 16.12 -4.33
N ASP A 40 -1.82 16.17 -3.03
CA ASP A 40 -0.62 16.80 -2.48
C ASP A 40 0.68 16.11 -2.98
N PRO A 41 1.70 16.87 -3.44
CA PRO A 41 2.93 16.30 -4.00
C PRO A 41 3.77 15.50 -3.00
N GLU A 42 3.86 15.96 -1.75
CA GLU A 42 4.67 15.34 -0.70
C GLU A 42 3.99 14.05 -0.22
N PHE A 43 2.66 14.10 -0.05
CA PHE A 43 1.85 12.90 0.15
C PHE A 43 1.99 11.89 -0.99
N ARG A 44 1.93 12.36 -2.24
CA ARG A 44 2.09 11.49 -3.41
C ARG A 44 3.45 10.81 -3.39
N GLU A 45 4.51 11.53 -3.05
CA GLU A 45 5.86 10.98 -2.96
C GLU A 45 5.92 9.88 -1.90
N GLY A 46 5.41 10.15 -0.70
CA GLY A 46 5.33 9.16 0.37
C GLY A 46 4.56 7.91 -0.05
N TYR A 47 3.39 8.09 -0.67
CA TYR A 47 2.56 6.97 -1.15
C TYR A 47 3.29 6.10 -2.17
N LEU A 48 3.94 6.71 -3.16
CA LEU A 48 4.72 5.98 -4.17
C LEU A 48 5.93 5.27 -3.54
N LYS A 49 6.59 5.89 -2.55
CA LYS A 49 7.68 5.27 -1.78
C LYS A 49 7.21 4.07 -0.98
N GLY A 50 6.03 4.14 -0.39
CA GLY A 50 5.39 3.00 0.27
C GLY A 50 5.17 1.83 -0.70
N LEU A 51 4.61 2.08 -1.88
CA LEU A 51 4.42 1.05 -2.91
C LEU A 51 5.74 0.46 -3.42
N GLU A 52 6.78 1.28 -3.59
CA GLU A 52 8.14 0.82 -3.91
C GLU A 52 8.69 -0.13 -2.83
N GLY A 53 8.51 0.22 -1.56
CA GLY A 53 8.89 -0.62 -0.42
C GLY A 53 8.15 -1.95 -0.39
N LEU A 54 6.84 -1.96 -0.65
CA LEU A 54 6.05 -3.19 -0.75
C LEU A 54 6.57 -4.11 -1.86
N LEU A 55 6.87 -3.55 -3.04
CA LEU A 55 7.41 -4.30 -4.17
C LEU A 55 8.80 -4.88 -3.88
N LEU A 56 9.69 -4.09 -3.27
CA LEU A 56 11.02 -4.54 -2.88
C LEU A 56 10.92 -5.70 -1.89
N SER A 57 10.13 -5.53 -0.84
CA SER A 57 9.97 -6.53 0.22
C SER A 57 9.38 -7.85 -0.28
N ALA A 58 8.40 -7.80 -1.17
CA ALA A 58 7.83 -9.02 -1.76
C ALA A 58 8.82 -9.76 -2.69
N ARG A 59 9.75 -9.02 -3.32
CA ARG A 59 10.77 -9.58 -4.22
C ARG A 59 11.93 -10.22 -3.48
N THR A 60 12.38 -9.62 -2.38
CA THR A 60 13.49 -10.15 -1.57
C THR A 60 13.09 -11.43 -0.85
N GLY A 61 11.82 -11.55 -0.44
CA GLY A 61 11.37 -12.68 0.38
C GLY A 61 12.06 -12.73 1.75
N ASP A 62 12.64 -11.61 2.20
CA ASP A 62 13.38 -11.53 3.45
C ASP A 62 12.42 -11.63 4.63
N GLU A 63 12.60 -12.63 5.49
CA GLU A 63 11.78 -12.87 6.69
C GLU A 63 11.92 -11.77 7.74
N ARG A 64 12.87 -10.85 7.58
CA ARG A 64 13.02 -9.64 8.42
C ARG A 64 12.09 -8.51 8.00
N ASP A 65 11.51 -8.58 6.80
CA ASP A 65 10.59 -7.55 6.33
C ASP A 65 9.20 -7.70 6.96
N PHE A 66 8.60 -6.57 7.33
CA PHE A 66 7.26 -6.52 7.93
C PHE A 66 6.21 -7.26 7.08
N LEU A 67 6.28 -7.15 5.75
CA LEU A 67 5.36 -7.81 4.83
C LEU A 67 5.46 -9.35 4.85
N ASN A 68 6.61 -9.89 5.20
CA ASN A 68 6.86 -11.33 5.20
C ASN A 68 6.68 -11.94 6.62
N ARG A 69 6.81 -11.13 7.67
CA ARG A 69 6.73 -11.56 9.07
C ARG A 69 5.44 -11.17 9.79
N ALA A 70 4.79 -10.08 9.39
CA ALA A 70 3.60 -9.61 10.08
C ALA A 70 2.44 -10.57 9.84
N PRO A 71 1.71 -10.98 10.88
CA PRO A 71 0.51 -11.78 10.68
C PRO A 71 -0.55 -10.93 9.98
N PHE A 72 -1.06 -11.45 8.86
CA PHE A 72 -2.15 -10.85 8.07
C PHE A 72 -3.54 -11.38 8.49
N ASP A 73 -3.66 -11.89 9.71
CA ASP A 73 -4.93 -12.38 10.24
C ASP A 73 -5.92 -11.21 10.51
N PRO A 74 -7.24 -11.49 10.51
CA PRO A 74 -8.25 -10.44 10.66
C PRO A 74 -8.10 -9.54 11.89
N GLN A 75 -7.55 -10.06 13.00
CA GLN A 75 -7.36 -9.31 14.23
C GLN A 75 -6.16 -8.36 14.13
N SER A 76 -5.04 -8.84 13.59
CA SER A 76 -3.85 -8.02 13.34
C SER A 76 -4.12 -6.89 12.36
N MET A 77 -4.91 -7.14 11.33
CA MET A 77 -5.26 -6.12 10.35
C MET A 77 -6.24 -5.06 10.89
N LYS A 78 -7.19 -5.46 11.77
CA LYS A 78 -8.02 -4.49 12.51
C LYS A 78 -7.16 -3.61 13.42
N ARG A 79 -6.13 -4.20 14.05
CA ARG A 79 -5.17 -3.47 14.89
C ARG A 79 -4.39 -2.45 14.06
N TYR A 80 -3.79 -2.84 12.94
CA TYR A 80 -3.06 -1.91 12.07
C TYR A 80 -3.97 -0.78 11.56
N LYS A 81 -5.21 -1.09 11.15
CA LYS A 81 -6.16 -0.04 10.75
C LYS A 81 -6.39 0.99 11.87
N LYS A 82 -6.54 0.52 13.11
CA LYS A 82 -6.72 1.38 14.29
C LYS A 82 -5.47 2.21 14.55
N GLU A 83 -4.30 1.57 14.62
CA GLU A 83 -3.00 2.22 14.84
C GLU A 83 -2.71 3.28 13.76
N PHE A 84 -2.98 2.99 12.48
CA PHE A 84 -2.85 3.97 11.40
C PHE A 84 -3.83 5.14 11.54
N SER A 85 -5.06 4.86 11.94
CA SER A 85 -6.07 5.92 12.14
C SER A 85 -5.70 6.82 13.32
N GLU A 86 -5.11 6.27 14.37
CA GLU A 86 -4.63 7.02 15.54
C GLU A 86 -3.35 7.81 15.21
N PHE A 87 -2.43 7.21 14.45
CA PHE A 87 -1.22 7.87 13.94
C PHE A 87 -1.57 9.15 13.16
N VAL A 88 -2.49 9.06 12.19
CA VAL A 88 -2.94 10.23 11.41
C VAL A 88 -3.60 11.31 12.28
N LYS A 89 -4.24 10.95 13.39
CA LYS A 89 -4.95 11.89 14.27
C LYS A 89 -4.07 12.58 15.31
N ASN A 90 -2.97 11.96 15.74
CA ASN A 90 -2.17 12.44 16.87
C ASN A 90 -1.07 13.45 16.49
N GLY A 91 -0.83 13.65 15.19
CA GLY A 91 -0.38 14.92 14.60
C GLY A 91 0.96 15.52 15.04
N ILE A 92 2.07 15.05 14.45
CA ILE A 92 3.06 15.84 13.68
C ILE A 92 3.64 14.88 12.64
N HIS A 93 2.89 14.66 11.55
CA HIS A 93 3.34 13.79 10.46
C HIS A 93 3.35 14.61 9.19
N SER A 94 4.47 14.55 8.48
CA SER A 94 4.55 15.17 7.18
C SER A 94 3.50 14.55 6.25
N PRO A 95 2.97 15.28 5.26
CA PRO A 95 2.18 14.69 4.19
C PRO A 95 2.83 13.42 3.62
N PHE A 96 4.17 13.39 3.53
CA PHE A 96 4.95 12.23 3.12
C PHE A 96 4.70 11.02 4.02
N ASP A 97 4.85 11.16 5.33
CA ASP A 97 4.63 10.06 6.29
C ASP A 97 3.21 9.50 6.17
N VAL A 98 2.23 10.40 6.04
CA VAL A 98 0.82 10.01 5.84
C VAL A 98 0.65 9.22 4.54
N GLY A 99 1.24 9.68 3.43
CA GLY A 99 1.21 8.97 2.16
C GLY A 99 1.87 7.60 2.25
N PHE A 100 3.05 7.53 2.84
CA PHE A 100 3.82 6.30 3.00
C PHE A 100 3.02 5.25 3.76
N PHE A 101 2.53 5.58 4.95
CA PHE A 101 1.76 4.64 5.77
C PHE A 101 0.39 4.29 5.17
N LEU A 102 -0.22 5.19 4.42
CA LEU A 102 -1.47 4.88 3.72
C LEU A 102 -1.27 3.77 2.66
N ALA A 103 -0.15 3.75 1.94
CA ALA A 103 0.13 2.67 0.97
C ALA A 103 0.16 1.29 1.64
N TRP A 104 0.76 1.18 2.83
CA TRP A 104 0.78 -0.05 3.62
C TRP A 104 -0.62 -0.42 4.14
N SER A 105 -1.38 0.59 4.61
CA SER A 105 -2.76 0.40 5.07
C SER A 105 -3.67 -0.09 3.94
N ASP A 106 -3.55 0.48 2.74
CA ASP A 106 -4.31 0.08 1.56
C ASP A 106 -4.01 -1.38 1.17
N MET A 107 -2.75 -1.80 1.24
CA MET A 107 -2.37 -3.20 1.00
C MET A 107 -2.97 -4.15 2.04
N VAL A 108 -2.86 -3.80 3.32
CA VAL A 108 -3.48 -4.54 4.43
C VAL A 108 -5.00 -4.67 4.22
N GLN A 109 -5.67 -3.58 3.83
CA GLN A 109 -7.10 -3.60 3.55
C GLN A 109 -7.45 -4.42 2.30
N TYR A 110 -6.63 -4.36 1.26
CA TYR A 110 -6.78 -5.16 0.05
C TYR A 110 -6.69 -6.66 0.38
N ARG A 111 -5.71 -7.09 1.20
CA ARG A 111 -5.57 -8.47 1.69
C ARG A 111 -6.72 -8.92 2.58
N LEU A 112 -7.29 -7.99 3.36
CA LEU A 112 -8.40 -8.26 4.26
C LEU A 112 -9.74 -8.46 3.56
N LYS A 113 -9.93 -7.91 2.36
CA LYS A 113 -11.16 -8.16 1.61
C LYS A 113 -11.24 -9.67 1.40
N PRO A 114 -12.31 -10.35 1.85
CA PRO A 114 -12.48 -11.76 1.58
C PRO A 114 -12.33 -11.91 0.07
N GLY A 115 -11.36 -12.71 -0.35
CA GLY A 115 -11.14 -12.96 -1.76
C GLY A 115 -12.49 -13.28 -2.38
N LYS A 116 -12.79 -12.67 -3.53
CA LYS A 116 -13.75 -13.30 -4.44
C LYS A 116 -13.16 -14.69 -4.72
N LYS A 117 -13.60 -15.67 -3.95
CA LYS A 117 -13.66 -17.04 -4.43
C LYS A 117 -14.73 -17.01 -5.51
N ASP A 118 -14.31 -17.56 -6.64
CA ASP A 118 -15.08 -17.90 -7.83
C ASP A 118 -15.24 -16.77 -8.87
#